data_AF-L0A155-F1
#
_entry.id   AF-L0A155-F1
#
_cell.length_a   1.000
_cell.length_b   1.000
_cell.length_c   1.000
_cell.angle_alpha   90.00
_cell.angle_beta   90.00
_cell.angle_gamma   90.00
#
_symmetry.space_group_name_H-M   'P 1'
#
loop_
_entity.id
_entity.type
_entity.pdbx_description
1 polymer ?
#
loop_
_entity_poly.entity_id
_entity_poly.type
_entity_poly.pdbx_seq_one_letter_code
_entity_poly.pdbx_strand_id
1 'polypeptide(L)'
;MTTIAQALRNAGLTKVYDVAPASVPKEAYAVVSDLTDTNTSRQYGGHAHRRTVNVALYGAPGSSKTTLNALYHTTRALSSPGTLTAHPGLERVRGVQLGACLPPDVPGDIQRPFAAVRLILSYLE
;
A
#
# COMPACT_ATOMS: atom_id res chain seq x y z
N MET A 1 -10.63 0.24 -13.87
CA MET A 1 -9.45 0.85 -13.22
C MET A 1 -9.22 0.16 -11.90
N THR A 2 -7.97 -0.15 -11.56
CA THR A 2 -7.61 -0.89 -10.33
C THR A 2 -6.83 0.03 -9.41
N THR A 3 -7.34 0.21 -8.19
CA THR A 3 -6.71 0.96 -7.10
C THR A 3 -6.07 0.02 -6.09
N ILE A 4 -5.23 0.55 -5.18
CA ILE A 4 -4.60 -0.23 -4.11
C ILE A 4 -5.68 -0.88 -3.23
N ALA A 5 -6.68 -0.10 -2.80
CA ALA A 5 -7.77 -0.61 -1.98
C ALA A 5 -8.58 -1.70 -2.69
N GLN A 6 -8.84 -1.56 -4.00
CA GLN A 6 -9.53 -2.61 -4.76
C GLN A 6 -8.71 -3.89 -4.83
N ALA A 7 -7.40 -3.78 -5.08
CA ALA A 7 -6.54 -4.94 -5.19
C ALA A 7 -6.42 -5.70 -3.85
N LEU A 8 -6.33 -4.98 -2.73
CA LEU A 8 -6.33 -5.58 -1.40
C LEU A 8 -7.66 -6.28 -1.06
N ARG A 9 -8.80 -5.68 -1.45
CA ARG A 9 -10.11 -6.30 -1.29
C ARG A 9 -10.26 -7.58 -2.12
N ASN A 10 -9.77 -7.57 -3.36
CA ASN A 10 -9.74 -8.76 -4.21
C ASN A 10 -8.84 -9.87 -3.63
N ALA A 11 -7.83 -9.50 -2.83
CA ALA A 11 -6.96 -10.44 -2.11
C ALA A 11 -7.58 -10.99 -0.82
N GLY A 12 -8.85 -10.67 -0.53
CA GLY A 12 -9.58 -11.13 0.65
C GLY A 12 -9.54 -10.19 1.85
N LEU A 13 -8.96 -8.99 1.72
CA LEU A 13 -8.91 -8.03 2.83
C LEU A 13 -10.16 -7.13 2.85
N THR A 14 -11.07 -7.40 3.79
CA THR A 14 -12.36 -6.69 3.88
C THR A 14 -12.23 -5.29 4.48
N LYS A 15 -11.22 -5.05 5.32
CA LYS A 15 -10.98 -3.79 6.02
C LYS A 15 -9.76 -3.06 5.46
N VAL A 16 -10.02 -2.04 4.64
CA VAL A 16 -8.99 -1.13 4.10
C VAL A 16 -9.38 0.29 4.46
N TYR A 17 -8.48 1.00 5.12
CA TYR A 17 -8.69 2.36 5.59
C TYR A 17 -7.65 3.31 4.99
N ASP A 18 -8.03 4.55 4.73
CA ASP A 18 -7.09 5.60 4.27
C ASP A 18 -6.36 6.26 5.46
N VAL A 19 -6.94 6.16 6.66
CA VAL A 19 -6.38 6.64 7.92
C VAL A 19 -6.50 5.53 8.96
N ALA A 20 -5.56 5.47 9.91
CA ALA A 20 -5.64 4.51 11.01
C ALA A 20 -7.00 4.60 11.73
N PRO A 21 -7.73 3.48 11.89
CA PRO A 21 -9.05 3.50 12.53
C PRO A 21 -8.93 3.85 14.02
N ALA A 22 -9.87 4.65 14.53
CA ALA A 22 -9.90 5.06 15.94
C ALA A 22 -10.02 3.87 16.91
N SER A 23 -10.76 2.83 16.51
CA SER A 23 -10.86 1.55 17.21
C SER A 23 -10.17 0.46 16.40
N VAL A 24 -9.19 -0.24 17.01
CA VAL A 24 -8.45 -1.30 16.33
C VAL A 24 -9.37 -2.48 15.97
N PRO A 25 -9.51 -2.83 14.67
CA PRO A 25 -10.35 -3.95 14.25
C PRO A 25 -9.91 -5.28 14.86
N LYS A 26 -10.84 -6.19 15.15
CA LYS A 26 -10.51 -7.56 15.60
C LYS A 26 -9.98 -8.45 14.46
N GLU A 27 -10.22 -8.05 13.23
CA GLU A 27 -9.85 -8.76 12.01
C GLU A 27 -8.52 -8.23 11.45
N ALA A 28 -8.01 -8.85 10.39
CA ALA A 28 -6.92 -8.30 9.61
C ALA A 28 -7.40 -7.04 8.86
N TYR A 29 -6.54 -6.04 8.75
CA TYR A 29 -6.85 -4.79 8.07
C TYR A 29 -5.61 -4.14 7.45
N ALA A 30 -5.83 -3.20 6.52
CA ALA A 30 -4.78 -2.37 5.95
C ALA A 30 -5.06 -0.90 6.18
N VAL A 31 -3.99 -0.12 6.30
CA VAL A 31 -4.01 1.34 6.25
C VAL A 31 -3.19 1.77 5.04
N VAL A 32 -3.82 2.47 4.10
CA VAL A 32 -3.21 3.00 2.88
C VAL A 32 -3.03 4.51 3.09
N SER A 33 -1.79 4.94 3.27
CA SER A 33 -1.47 6.32 3.61
C SER A 33 -0.63 6.96 2.51
N ASP A 34 -1.04 8.14 2.06
CA ASP A 34 -0.24 8.95 1.16
C ASP A 34 0.84 9.66 1.98
N LEU A 35 2.11 9.39 1.62
CA LEU A 35 3.25 10.14 2.11
C LEU A 35 3.47 11.31 1.16
N THR A 36 3.44 12.52 1.70
CA THR A 36 3.67 13.74 0.94
C THR A 36 5.10 13.77 0.43
N ASP A 37 5.33 13.32 -0.80
CA ASP A 37 6.57 13.59 -1.51
C ASP A 37 6.41 14.89 -2.30
N THR A 38 7.19 15.90 -1.92
CA THR A 38 7.24 17.23 -2.54
C THR A 38 8.22 17.31 -3.73
N ASN A 39 8.70 16.18 -4.24
CA ASN A 39 9.67 16.18 -5.35
C ASN A 39 8.97 16.17 -6.71
N THR A 40 8.52 17.35 -7.15
CA THR A 40 8.34 17.65 -8.57
C THR A 40 9.73 17.80 -9.20
N SER A 41 10.24 16.77 -9.86
CA SER A 41 11.43 16.91 -10.71
C SER A 41 11.01 17.41 -12.09
N ARG A 42 11.48 18.59 -12.51
CA ARG A 42 11.42 18.99 -13.93
C ARG A 42 12.33 18.07 -14.72
N GLN A 43 11.77 17.11 -15.45
CA GLN A 43 12.52 16.33 -16.44
C GLN A 43 11.92 16.62 -17.81
N TYR A 44 12.75 17.11 -18.74
CA TYR A 44 12.46 17.23 -20.17
C TYR A 44 11.12 17.92 -20.54
N GLY A 45 10.85 19.09 -19.96
CA GLY A 45 9.72 19.94 -20.39
C GLY A 45 8.34 19.51 -19.91
N GLY A 46 8.25 18.45 -19.08
CA GLY A 46 7.02 18.03 -18.39
C GLY A 46 7.16 18.04 -16.88
N HIS A 47 6.04 18.16 -16.17
CA HIS A 47 5.96 18.00 -14.72
C HIS A 47 5.73 16.51 -14.42
N ALA A 48 6.79 15.80 -14.02
CA ALA A 48 6.65 14.45 -13.51
C ALA A 48 6.21 14.51 -12.05
N HIS A 49 4.98 14.08 -11.78
CA HIS A 49 4.45 13.99 -10.42
C HIS A 49 4.71 12.61 -9.85
N ARG A 50 5.18 12.57 -8.61
CA ARG A 50 5.37 11.33 -7.86
C ARG A 50 4.56 11.38 -6.58
N ARG A 51 3.94 10.26 -6.23
CA ARG A 51 3.31 10.06 -4.93
C ARG A 51 3.86 8.81 -4.30
N THR A 52 4.28 8.91 -3.05
CA THR A 52 4.63 7.73 -2.27
C THR A 52 3.42 7.31 -1.45
N VAL A 53 3.04 6.05 -1.57
CA VAL A 53 1.97 5.44 -0.81
C VAL A 53 2.55 4.37 0.09
N ASN A 54 2.25 4.45 1.37
CA ASN A 54 2.62 3.44 2.35
C ASN A 54 1.39 2.57 2.68
N VAL A 55 1.49 1.28 2.40
CA VAL A 55 0.48 0.27 2.71
C VAL A 55 0.94 -0.50 3.95
N ALA A 56 0.35 -0.18 5.10
CA ALA A 56 0.55 -0.90 6.34
C ALA A 56 -0.48 -2.03 6.45
N LEU A 57 -0.02 -3.24 6.74
CA LEU A 57 -0.84 -4.45 6.85
C LEU A 57 -0.78 -4.97 8.29
N TYR A 58 -1.94 -5.24 8.87
CA TYR A 58 -2.08 -5.76 10.22
C TYR A 58 -2.85 -7.07 10.20
N GLY A 59 -2.30 -8.10 10.83
CA GLY A 59 -3.00 -9.36 11.08
C GLY A 59 -4.06 -9.25 12.18
N ALA A 60 -4.83 -10.32 12.34
CA ALA A 60 -5.71 -10.49 13.49
C ALA A 60 -4.90 -10.76 14.78
N PRO A 61 -5.44 -10.48 15.99
CA PRO A 61 -4.80 -10.85 17.26
C PRO A 61 -4.46 -12.34 17.30
N GLY A 62 -3.25 -12.68 17.74
CA GLY A 62 -2.80 -14.08 17.84
C GLY A 62 -2.69 -14.83 16.51
N SER A 63 -2.86 -14.16 15.37
CA SER A 63 -2.69 -14.80 14.07
C SER A 63 -1.21 -15.03 13.74
N SER A 64 -0.94 -16.01 12.88
CA SER A 64 0.42 -16.30 12.41
C SER A 64 0.87 -15.28 11.36
N LYS A 65 2.19 -15.04 11.27
CA LYS A 65 2.77 -14.23 10.18
C LYS A 65 2.50 -14.81 8.78
N THR A 66 2.29 -16.12 8.67
CA THR A 66 1.98 -16.80 7.39
C THR A 66 0.71 -16.27 6.75
N THR A 67 -0.30 -15.94 7.56
CA THR A 67 -1.55 -15.36 7.09
C THR A 67 -1.33 -13.98 6.43
N LEU A 68 -0.35 -13.22 6.93
CA LEU A 68 -0.01 -11.90 6.40
C LEU A 68 0.92 -11.99 5.17
N ASN A 69 1.69 -13.06 5.01
CA ASN A 69 2.60 -13.25 3.88
C ASN A 69 1.88 -13.15 2.52
N ALA A 70 0.71 -13.78 2.38
CA ALA A 70 -0.04 -13.71 1.13
C ALA A 70 -0.40 -12.26 0.76
N LEU A 71 -0.98 -11.52 1.71
CA LEU A 71 -1.34 -10.10 1.52
C LEU A 71 -0.10 -9.23 1.25
N TYR A 72 1.00 -9.48 1.93
CA TYR A 72 2.28 -8.80 1.71
C TYR A 72 2.78 -9.00 0.27
N HIS A 73 2.82 -10.24 -0.21
CA HIS A 73 3.26 -10.54 -1.57
C HIS A 73 2.31 -9.97 -2.63
N THR A 74 0.99 -10.04 -2.41
CA THR A 74 0.01 -9.40 -3.29
C THR A 74 0.21 -7.89 -3.35
N THR A 75 0.45 -7.24 -2.21
CA THR A 75 0.70 -5.79 -2.14
C THR A 75 1.97 -5.41 -2.88
N ARG A 76 3.04 -6.19 -2.74
CA ARG A 76 4.28 -5.98 -3.51
C ARG A 76 4.07 -6.15 -5.00
N ALA A 77 3.28 -7.13 -5.41
CA ALA A 77 2.97 -7.38 -6.83
C ALA A 77 2.18 -6.24 -7.49
N LEU A 78 1.65 -5.27 -6.72
CA LEU A 78 1.06 -4.04 -7.27
C LEU A 78 2.08 -3.16 -7.99
N SER A 79 3.38 -3.33 -7.71
CA SER A 79 4.43 -2.65 -8.49
C SER A 79 4.65 -3.23 -9.88
N SER A 80 4.04 -4.37 -10.20
CA SER A 80 4.12 -4.95 -11.53
C SER A 80 3.40 -4.05 -12.56
N PRO A 81 3.96 -3.89 -13.76
CA PRO A 81 3.36 -3.04 -14.80
C PRO A 81 1.91 -3.40 -15.09
N GLY A 82 1.02 -2.40 -15.10
CA GLY A 82 -0.39 -2.57 -15.45
C GLY A 82 -1.31 -3.07 -14.31
N THR A 83 -0.77 -3.49 -13.16
CA THR A 83 -1.58 -3.96 -12.03
C THR A 83 -2.33 -2.81 -11.37
N LEU A 84 -1.62 -1.75 -11.00
CA LEU A 84 -2.21 -0.52 -10.47
C LEU A 84 -2.36 0.50 -11.59
N THR A 85 -3.58 0.99 -11.79
CA THR A 85 -3.90 1.91 -12.91
C THR A 85 -4.51 3.23 -12.45
N ALA A 86 -4.89 3.35 -11.17
CA ALA A 86 -5.49 4.56 -10.64
C ALA A 86 -5.14 4.79 -9.17
N HIS A 87 -5.10 6.06 -8.77
CA HIS A 87 -5.03 6.54 -7.40
C HIS A 87 -6.14 7.58 -7.16
N PRO A 88 -6.84 7.59 -6.02
CA PRO A 88 -7.94 8.52 -5.79
C PRO A 88 -7.54 10.00 -5.99
N GLY A 89 -8.34 10.74 -6.75
CA GLY A 89 -8.14 12.18 -6.95
C GLY A 89 -6.96 12.59 -7.83
N LEU A 90 -6.30 11.65 -8.52
CA LEU A 90 -5.18 11.93 -9.42
C LEU A 90 -5.39 11.31 -10.81
N GLU A 91 -4.55 11.71 -11.76
CA GLU A 91 -4.50 11.13 -13.09
C GLU A 91 -4.16 9.62 -13.08
N ARG A 92 -4.24 9.00 -14.27
CA ARG A 92 -3.90 7.60 -14.45
C ARG A 92 -2.44 7.34 -14.06
N VAL A 93 -2.23 6.34 -13.20
CA VAL A 93 -0.88 5.88 -12.82
C VAL A 93 -0.17 5.36 -14.07
N ARG A 94 1.03 5.88 -14.33
CA ARG A 94 1.87 5.49 -15.48
C ARG A 94 2.90 4.43 -15.12
N GLY A 95 3.41 4.49 -13.89
CA GLY A 95 4.38 3.54 -13.39
C GLY A 95 4.26 3.41 -11.88
N VAL A 96 4.62 2.23 -11.39
CA VAL A 96 4.72 1.94 -9.96
C VAL A 96 6.08 1.34 -9.71
N GLN A 97 6.78 1.86 -8.72
CA GLN A 97 8.03 1.29 -8.23
C GLN A 97 7.84 0.81 -6.80
N LEU A 98 8.53 -0.27 -6.47
CA LEU A 98 8.58 -0.77 -5.10
C LEU A 98 9.62 0.05 -4.31
N GLY A 99 9.19 0.66 -3.22
CA GLY A 99 10.06 1.33 -2.26
C GLY A 99 10.49 0.41 -1.13
N ALA A 100 10.85 1.00 0.01
CA ALA A 100 11.18 0.25 1.23
C ALA A 100 10.00 -0.64 1.67
N CYS A 101 10.32 -1.88 2.04
CA CYS A 101 9.34 -2.86 2.53
C CYS A 101 9.77 -3.37 3.90
N LEU A 102 8.81 -3.54 4.79
CA LEU A 102 8.97 -4.28 6.03
C LEU A 102 8.25 -5.63 5.89
N PRO A 103 8.98 -6.76 5.91
CA PRO A 103 8.36 -8.07 5.80
C PRO A 103 7.47 -8.39 7.00
N PRO A 104 6.53 -9.35 6.88
CA PRO A 104 5.70 -9.79 7.98
C PRO A 104 6.50 -10.27 9.18
N ASP A 105 6.30 -9.61 10.31
CA ASP A 105 6.88 -9.96 11.60
C ASP A 105 5.83 -9.86 12.71
N VAL A 106 6.13 -10.40 13.89
CA VAL A 106 5.29 -10.28 15.09
C VAL A 106 6.06 -9.46 16.12
N PRO A 107 5.89 -8.13 16.14
CA PRO A 107 6.56 -7.29 17.13
C PRO A 107 6.12 -7.70 18.53
N GLY A 108 7.04 -7.82 19.48
CA GLY A 108 6.71 -8.27 20.85
C GLY A 108 5.60 -7.43 21.53
N ASP A 109 5.54 -6.13 21.21
CA ASP A 109 4.60 -5.18 21.80
C ASP A 109 3.22 -5.19 21.13
N ILE A 110 3.17 -5.59 19.86
CA ILE A 110 1.96 -5.58 19.04
C ILE A 110 1.58 -7.05 18.90
N GLN A 111 0.60 -7.51 19.66
CA GLN A 111 0.11 -8.92 19.67
C GLN A 111 -0.53 -9.38 18.34
N ARG A 112 -0.10 -8.81 17.22
CA ARG A 112 -0.57 -9.00 15.85
C ARG A 112 0.62 -8.96 14.90
N PRO A 113 0.65 -9.83 13.89
CA PRO A 113 1.59 -9.68 12.80
C PRO A 113 1.44 -8.32 12.11
N PHE A 114 2.57 -7.73 11.70
CA PHE A 114 2.63 -6.45 11.01
C PHE A 114 3.55 -6.56 9.79
N ALA A 115 3.20 -5.86 8.71
CA ALA A 115 4.04 -5.69 7.52
C ALA A 115 3.78 -4.32 6.90
N ALA A 116 4.72 -3.83 6.09
CA ALA A 116 4.53 -2.59 5.35
C ALA A 116 5.13 -2.68 3.95
N VAL A 117 4.45 -2.10 2.97
CA VAL A 117 4.92 -2.01 1.58
C VAL A 117 4.80 -0.57 1.12
N ARG A 118 5.91 0.02 0.68
CA ARG A 118 5.93 1.34 0.06
C ARG A 118 5.84 1.21 -1.45
N LEU A 119 4.90 1.91 -2.06
CA LEU A 119 4.73 2.03 -3.51
C LEU A 119 4.99 3.47 -3.92
N ILE A 120 5.79 3.67 -4.97
CA ILE A 120 6.09 4.99 -5.52
C ILE A 120 5.37 5.08 -6.87
N LEU A 121 4.34 5.91 -6.93
CA LEU A 121 3.45 6.10 -8.07
C LEU A 121 3.97 7.26 -8.91
N SER A 122 4.09 7.05 -10.21
CA SER A 122 4.48 8.11 -11.17
C SER A 122 3.30 8.48 -12.07
N TYR A 123 3.14 9.78 -12.28
CA TYR A 123 2.13 10.41 -13.12
C TYR A 123 2.83 11.31 -14.14
N LEU A 124 2.23 11.46 -15.32
CA LEU A 124 2.60 12.48 -16.29
C LEU A 124 1.51 13.54 -16.21
N GLU A 125 1.87 14.80 -15.99
CA GLU A 125 1.03 15.95 -16.42
C GLU A 125 1.21 16.20 -17.91
#